data_AF-A0A9E3MDK6-F1
#
_entry.id   AF-A0A9E3MDK6-F1
#
_cell.length_a   1.000
_cell.length_b   1.000
_cell.length_c   1.000
_cell.angle_alpha   90.00
_cell.angle_beta   90.00
_cell.angle_gamma   90.00
#
_symmetry.space_group_name_H-M   'P 1'
#
loop_
_entity.id
_entity.type
_entity.pdbx_description
1 polymer ?
#
loop_
_entity_poly.entity_id
_entity_poly.type
_entity_poly.pdbx_seq_one_letter_code
_entity_poly.pdbx_strand_id
1 'polypeptide(L)'
;MERISGRKFTVEGDYAPILKGDVDIPNAEAVDPLLFLNNLAAGGHSLVPQWGWGRIAGKKNWAQFFLTPAGMGGRLDGGGYAVVWGSSTYDQVAKKNIQTPIVLRFAICKHEKVDAPGANHSRGWHPGSCKNCGLDMTVDSGD
;
A
#
# COMPACT_ATOMS: atom_id res chain seq x y z
N MET A 1 12.83 16.95 22.17
CA MET A 1 11.95 16.79 21.01
C MET A 1 11.43 15.37 21.05
N GLU A 2 10.15 15.16 21.34
CA GLU A 2 9.52 13.85 21.18
C GLU A 2 9.61 13.46 19.71
N ARG A 3 10.27 12.33 19.41
CA ARG A 3 10.20 11.72 18.08
C ARG A 3 8.75 11.36 17.84
N ILE A 4 8.10 12.01 16.88
CA ILE A 4 6.75 11.63 16.45
C ILE A 4 6.88 10.23 15.87
N SER A 5 6.54 9.22 16.68
CA SER A 5 6.31 7.86 16.24
C SER A 5 5.32 7.94 15.09
N GLY A 6 5.76 7.63 13.87
CA GLY A 6 4.95 7.74 12.65
C GLY A 6 3.55 7.14 12.83
N ARG A 7 2.56 7.75 12.16
CA ARG A 7 1.15 7.34 12.24
C ARG A 7 1.02 5.82 12.02
N LYS A 8 0.42 5.13 12.99
CA LYS A 8 0.08 3.71 12.87
C LYS A 8 -1.29 3.58 12.20
N PHE A 9 -1.36 2.82 11.12
CA PHE A 9 -2.63 2.50 10.46
C PHE A 9 -3.30 1.31 11.16
N THR A 10 -4.58 1.44 11.48
CA THR A 10 -5.36 0.48 12.25
C THR A 10 -6.49 -0.11 11.44
N VAL A 11 -6.86 -1.37 11.71
CA VAL A 11 -7.94 -2.06 10.99
C VAL A 11 -9.26 -1.32 11.17
N GLU A 12 -9.55 -0.88 12.38
CA GLU A 12 -10.80 -0.26 12.78
C GLU A 12 -10.94 1.16 12.24
N GLY A 13 -9.85 1.94 12.25
CA GLY A 13 -9.87 3.34 11.83
C GLY A 13 -9.66 3.53 10.34
N ASP A 14 -8.58 2.96 9.80
CA ASP A 14 -8.10 3.31 8.46
C ASP A 14 -8.52 2.30 7.39
N TYR A 15 -8.45 1.00 7.70
CA TYR A 15 -8.78 -0.04 6.73
C TYR A 15 -10.29 -0.32 6.63
N ALA A 16 -11.06 -0.17 7.71
CA ALA A 16 -12.49 -0.45 7.73
C ALA A 16 -13.29 0.18 6.57
N PRO A 17 -13.16 1.48 6.23
CA PRO A 17 -13.88 2.06 5.10
C PRO A 17 -13.45 1.47 3.74
N ILE A 18 -12.18 1.05 3.60
CA ILE A 18 -11.65 0.39 2.40
C ILE A 18 -12.22 -1.02 2.27
N LEU A 19 -12.19 -1.79 3.36
CA LEU A 19 -12.67 -3.18 3.42
C LEU A 19 -14.18 -3.29 3.20
N LYS A 20 -14.96 -2.27 3.61
CA LYS A 20 -16.40 -2.17 3.36
C LYS A 20 -16.73 -1.64 1.95
N GLY A 21 -15.74 -1.06 1.27
CA GLY A 21 -15.88 -0.45 -0.05
C GLY A 21 -16.61 0.89 -0.03
N ASP A 22 -16.59 1.58 1.10
CA ASP A 22 -17.23 2.89 1.24
C ASP A 22 -16.40 3.97 0.52
N VAL A 23 -15.09 3.74 0.43
CA VAL A 23 -14.11 4.53 -0.34
C VAL A 23 -13.40 3.66 -1.37
N ASP A 24 -12.85 4.28 -2.42
CA ASP A 24 -11.96 3.60 -3.36
C ASP A 24 -10.67 3.13 -2.66
N ILE A 25 -10.12 2.00 -3.12
CA ILE A 25 -8.82 1.51 -2.64
C ILE A 25 -7.76 2.58 -2.99
N PRO A 26 -7.07 3.17 -1.99
CA PRO A 26 -6.22 4.33 -2.21
C PRO A 26 -4.91 3.93 -2.89
N ASN A 27 -4.48 4.75 -3.86
CA ASN A 27 -3.22 4.56 -4.59
C ASN A 27 -3.07 3.14 -5.16
N ALA A 28 -4.19 2.53 -5.60
CA ALA A 28 -4.20 1.18 -6.11
C ALA A 28 -3.52 1.09 -7.49
N GLU A 29 -2.58 0.16 -7.62
CA GLU A 29 -1.92 -0.18 -8.88
C GLU A 29 -2.06 -1.67 -9.17
N ALA A 30 -2.32 -2.03 -10.42
CA ALA A 30 -2.31 -3.43 -10.83
C ALA A 30 -0.88 -3.96 -10.83
N VAL A 31 -0.70 -5.16 -10.28
CA VAL A 31 0.60 -5.83 -10.22
C VAL A 31 0.51 -7.22 -10.83
N ASP A 32 1.66 -7.73 -11.27
CA ASP A 32 1.79 -9.11 -11.72
C ASP A 32 1.39 -10.07 -10.57
N PRO A 33 0.42 -10.98 -10.78
CA PRO A 33 0.05 -12.00 -9.79
C PRO A 33 1.24 -12.86 -9.33
N LEU A 34 2.21 -13.16 -10.21
CA LEU A 34 3.40 -13.93 -9.82
C LEU A 34 4.30 -13.14 -8.86
N LEU A 35 4.46 -11.83 -9.08
CA LEU A 35 5.17 -10.96 -8.16
C LEU A 35 4.47 -10.91 -6.80
N PHE A 36 3.13 -10.84 -6.78
CA PHE A 36 2.35 -10.94 -5.55
C PHE A 36 2.60 -12.25 -4.81
N LEU A 37 2.52 -13.40 -5.50
CA LEU A 37 2.74 -14.71 -4.87
C LEU A 37 4.16 -14.85 -4.31
N ASN A 38 5.17 -14.34 -5.03
CA ASN A 38 6.54 -14.30 -4.54
C ASN A 38 6.67 -13.44 -3.27
N ASN A 39 6.04 -12.26 -3.25
CA ASN A 39 6.06 -11.38 -2.07
C ASN A 39 5.30 -11.98 -0.89
N LEU A 40 4.18 -12.66 -1.15
CA LEU A 40 3.40 -13.38 -0.14
C LEU A 40 4.23 -14.53 0.46
N ALA A 41 4.91 -15.31 -0.37
CA ALA A 41 5.80 -16.39 0.07
C ALA A 41 6.99 -15.86 0.87
N ALA A 42 7.61 -14.75 0.45
CA ALA A 42 8.75 -14.13 1.13
C ALA A 42 8.36 -13.44 2.45
N GLY A 43 7.17 -12.84 2.52
CA GLY A 43 6.66 -12.14 3.71
C GLY A 43 6.11 -13.08 4.80
N GLY A 44 5.81 -14.33 4.48
CA GLY A 44 5.31 -15.33 5.42
C GLY A 44 3.89 -15.06 5.96
N HIS A 45 3.53 -15.75 7.06
CA HIS A 45 2.21 -15.76 7.72
C HIS A 45 1.68 -14.40 8.21
N SER A 46 2.46 -13.33 8.05
CA SER A 46 2.18 -12.00 8.58
C SER A 46 1.11 -11.23 7.81
N LEU A 47 0.55 -11.83 6.75
CA LEU A 47 -0.56 -11.28 5.96
C LEU A 47 -1.82 -12.12 6.20
N VAL A 48 -2.43 -12.01 7.39
CA VAL A 48 -3.73 -12.66 7.64
C VAL A 48 -4.76 -12.09 6.67
N PRO A 49 -5.33 -12.91 5.76
CA PRO A 49 -6.22 -12.40 4.74
C PRO A 49 -7.54 -11.94 5.36
N GLN A 50 -8.01 -10.77 4.93
CA GLN A 50 -9.30 -10.21 5.31
C GLN A 50 -10.21 -10.18 4.09
N TRP A 51 -11.45 -10.66 4.22
CA TRP A 51 -12.43 -10.60 3.14
C TRP A 51 -13.25 -9.31 3.23
N GLY A 52 -13.63 -8.76 2.08
CA GLY A 52 -14.44 -7.54 2.02
C GLY A 52 -14.89 -7.17 0.61
N TRP A 53 -15.41 -5.96 0.50
CA TRP A 53 -15.89 -5.36 -0.74
C TRP A 53 -14.95 -4.23 -1.14
N GLY A 54 -13.90 -4.50 -1.92
CA GLY A 54 -13.02 -3.45 -2.43
C GLY A 54 -13.70 -2.58 -3.48
N ARG A 55 -13.57 -1.25 -3.38
CA ARG A 55 -14.08 -0.33 -4.41
C ARG A 55 -12.95 0.13 -5.33
N ILE A 56 -13.15 -0.01 -6.64
CA ILE A 56 -12.20 0.41 -7.68
C ILE A 56 -12.95 1.25 -8.69
N ALA A 57 -12.48 2.47 -8.92
CA ALA A 57 -13.09 3.42 -9.86
C ALA A 57 -14.62 3.53 -9.63
N GLY A 58 -15.04 3.63 -8.37
CA GLY A 58 -16.45 3.75 -8.00
C GLY A 58 -17.25 2.44 -7.95
N LYS A 59 -16.69 1.31 -8.41
CA LYS A 59 -17.39 0.01 -8.43
C LYS A 59 -16.96 -0.88 -7.26
N LYS A 60 -17.91 -1.37 -6.46
CA LYS A 60 -17.67 -2.41 -5.43
C LYS A 60 -17.45 -3.77 -6.10
N ASN A 61 -16.41 -4.47 -5.67
CA ASN A 61 -16.05 -5.81 -6.13
C ASN A 61 -15.69 -6.67 -4.91
N TRP A 62 -15.90 -7.97 -5.01
CA TRP A 62 -15.51 -8.89 -3.96
C TRP A 62 -13.98 -8.98 -3.91
N ALA A 63 -13.39 -8.86 -2.71
CA ALA A 63 -11.94 -8.77 -2.57
C ALA A 63 -11.41 -9.45 -1.31
N GLN A 64 -10.14 -9.88 -1.38
CA GLN A 64 -9.38 -10.46 -0.29
C GLN A 64 -8.14 -9.61 -0.14
N PHE A 65 -8.00 -9.06 1.05
CA PHE A 65 -6.97 -8.10 1.41
C PHE A 65 -5.88 -8.79 2.21
N PHE A 66 -4.64 -8.55 1.81
CA PHE A 66 -3.43 -8.98 2.48
C PHE A 66 -2.73 -7.73 3.00
N LEU A 67 -3.08 -7.34 4.23
CA LEU A 67 -2.62 -6.11 4.84
C LEU A 67 -1.19 -6.28 5.35
N THR A 68 -0.26 -5.43 4.94
CA THR A 68 1.11 -5.51 5.47
C THR A 68 1.11 -5.04 6.93
N PRO A 69 1.71 -5.82 7.86
CA PRO A 69 1.99 -5.29 9.18
C PRO A 69 2.88 -4.08 9.04
N ALA A 70 2.60 -3.04 9.82
CA ALA A 70 3.50 -1.90 9.94
C ALA A 70 4.91 -2.42 10.29
N GLY A 71 5.85 -2.29 9.36
CA GLY A 71 7.24 -2.68 9.57
C GLY A 71 7.74 -3.95 8.86
N MET A 72 6.90 -4.73 8.16
CA MET A 72 7.43 -5.77 7.27
C MET A 72 7.95 -5.16 5.96
N GLY A 73 9.27 -5.21 5.76
CA GLY A 73 9.94 -4.57 4.63
C GLY A 73 10.02 -3.04 4.73
N GLY A 74 9.89 -2.46 5.93
CA GLY A 74 9.97 -1.01 6.14
C GLY A 74 8.76 -0.21 5.64
N ARG A 75 7.65 -0.89 5.29
CA ARG A 75 6.44 -0.21 4.82
C ARG A 75 5.60 0.26 6.02
N LEU A 76 5.53 1.57 6.16
CA LEU A 76 4.72 2.28 7.15
C LEU A 76 3.60 3.09 6.47
N ASP A 77 3.25 2.72 5.24
CA ASP A 77 2.31 3.43 4.37
C ASP A 77 0.85 2.97 4.55
N GLY A 78 0.62 1.99 5.42
CA GLY A 78 -0.69 1.36 5.58
C GLY A 78 -1.08 0.55 4.34
N GLY A 79 -0.10 0.00 3.62
CA GLY A 79 -0.31 -0.69 2.37
C GLY A 79 -0.61 -2.17 2.49
N GLY A 80 -0.86 -2.78 1.33
CA GLY A 80 -1.14 -4.19 1.22
C GLY A 80 -1.42 -4.60 -0.22
N TYR A 81 -1.91 -5.83 -0.36
CA TYR A 81 -2.45 -6.32 -1.61
C TYR A 81 -3.96 -6.54 -1.49
N ALA A 82 -4.68 -6.38 -2.59
CA ALA A 82 -6.07 -6.76 -2.74
C ALA A 82 -6.21 -7.64 -3.97
N VAL A 83 -6.65 -8.89 -3.77
CA VAL A 83 -7.07 -9.77 -4.86
C VAL A 83 -8.55 -9.51 -5.08
N VAL A 84 -8.93 -9.12 -6.29
CA VAL A 84 -10.28 -8.68 -6.60
C VAL A 84 -10.91 -9.60 -7.63
N TRP A 85 -12.07 -10.16 -7.27
CA TRP A 85 -12.86 -11.08 -8.09
C TRP A 85 -14.01 -10.36 -8.79
N GLY A 86 -14.48 -10.94 -9.90
CA GLY A 86 -15.55 -10.39 -10.72
C GLY A 86 -15.09 -9.30 -11.70
N SER A 87 -13.78 -9.05 -11.77
CA SER A 87 -13.15 -8.29 -12.85
C SER A 87 -13.01 -9.14 -14.11
N SER A 88 -13.33 -8.57 -15.26
CA SER A 88 -12.97 -9.14 -16.56
C SER A 88 -11.72 -8.44 -17.09
N THR A 89 -10.69 -9.20 -17.44
CA THR A 89 -9.51 -8.67 -18.12
C THR A 89 -9.55 -9.12 -19.57
N TYR A 90 -9.23 -8.23 -20.51
CA TYR A 90 -9.13 -8.59 -21.91
C TYR A 90 -7.81 -9.31 -22.17
N ASP A 91 -7.88 -10.58 -22.59
CA ASP A 91 -6.72 -11.36 -22.98
C ASP A 91 -6.41 -11.10 -24.46
N GLN A 92 -5.22 -10.57 -24.72
CA GLN A 92 -4.75 -10.23 -26.07
C GLN A 92 -4.47 -11.47 -26.94
N VAL A 93 -4.08 -12.59 -26.33
CA VAL A 93 -3.77 -13.86 -27.03
C VAL A 93 -5.05 -14.60 -27.38
N ALA A 94 -5.95 -14.76 -26.41
CA ALA A 94 -7.23 -15.44 -26.59
C ALA A 94 -8.32 -14.54 -27.22
N LYS A 95 -8.04 -13.24 -27.40
CA LYS A 95 -8.94 -12.21 -27.95
C LYS A 95 -10.33 -12.20 -27.32
N LYS A 96 -10.39 -12.44 -26.00
CA LYS A 96 -11.64 -12.49 -25.24
C LYS A 96 -11.44 -11.94 -23.84
N ASN A 97 -12.54 -11.47 -23.26
CA ASN A 97 -12.57 -11.17 -21.83
C ASN A 97 -12.52 -12.47 -21.04
N ILE A 98 -11.53 -12.58 -20.17
CA ILE A 98 -11.40 -13.69 -19.22
C ILE A 98 -11.74 -13.13 -17.84
N GLN A 99 -12.57 -13.87 -17.09
CA GLN A 99 -12.79 -13.58 -15.68
C GLN A 99 -11.59 -14.08 -14.90
N THR A 100 -10.55 -13.27 -14.84
CA THR A 100 -9.40 -13.49 -13.97
C THR A 100 -9.44 -12.49 -12.82
N PRO A 101 -9.12 -12.93 -11.60
CA PRO A 101 -8.91 -12.00 -10.50
C PRO A 101 -7.78 -11.03 -10.87
N ILE A 102 -7.96 -9.76 -10.57
CA ILE A 102 -6.87 -8.79 -10.63
C ILE A 102 -6.20 -8.70 -9.27
N VAL A 103 -4.89 -8.52 -9.25
CA VAL A 103 -4.15 -8.25 -8.03
C VAL A 103 -3.75 -6.78 -8.02
N LEU A 104 -4.14 -6.08 -6.97
CA LEU A 104 -3.81 -4.69 -6.74
C LEU A 104 -2.84 -4.59 -5.58
N ARG A 105 -1.81 -3.77 -5.72
CA ARG A 105 -1.04 -3.23 -4.61
C ARG A 105 -1.62 -1.87 -4.25
N PHE A 106 -1.72 -1.55 -2.96
CA PHE A 106 -2.24 -0.26 -2.51
C PHE A 106 -1.46 0.28 -1.32
N ALA A 107 -1.63 1.58 -1.06
CA ALA A 107 -1.04 2.28 0.07
C ALA A 107 -1.99 3.39 0.53
N ILE A 108 -2.28 3.46 1.83
CA ILE A 108 -3.11 4.55 2.38
C ILE A 108 -2.36 5.88 2.26
N CYS A 109 -1.07 5.88 2.60
CA CYS A 109 -0.21 7.06 2.50
C CYS A 109 0.87 6.87 1.43
N LYS A 110 0.78 7.64 0.34
CA LYS A 110 1.90 7.78 -0.59
C LYS A 110 2.93 8.72 0.03
N HIS A 111 3.99 8.16 0.62
CA HIS A 111 5.01 8.96 1.30
C HIS A 111 5.71 9.91 0.32
N GLU A 112 5.47 11.21 0.48
CA GLU A 112 6.15 12.30 -0.21
C GLU A 112 6.99 13.05 0.82
N LYS A 113 8.31 13.07 0.65
CA LYS A 113 9.23 13.74 1.57
C LYS A 113 9.18 15.25 1.34
N VAL A 114 9.11 16.00 2.43
CA VAL A 114 9.35 17.44 2.46
C VAL A 114 10.57 17.68 3.33
N ASP A 115 11.55 18.38 2.77
CA ASP A 115 12.78 18.69 3.48
C ASP A 115 12.54 19.71 4.59
N ALA A 116 13.19 19.48 5.72
CA ALA A 116 13.21 20.43 6.83
C ALA A 116 14.29 21.51 6.59
N PRO A 117 14.19 22.68 7.28
CA PRO A 117 15.23 23.69 7.25
C PRO A 117 16.62 23.11 7.57
N GLY A 118 17.63 23.48 6.78
CA GLY A 118 19.00 22.99 6.95
C GLY A 118 19.32 21.69 6.20
N ALA A 119 18.42 21.21 5.34
CA ALA A 119 18.74 20.10 4.44
C ALA A 119 19.90 20.45 3.49
N ASN A 120 20.88 19.56 3.42
CA ASN A 120 22.05 19.69 2.59
C ASN A 120 22.35 18.38 1.86
N HIS A 121 21.84 18.30 0.64
CA HIS A 121 21.89 17.07 -0.15
C HIS A 121 23.29 16.68 -0.60
N SER A 122 24.23 17.64 -0.68
CA SER A 122 25.61 17.35 -1.08
C SER A 122 26.43 16.71 0.04
N ARG A 123 25.96 16.79 1.29
CA ARG A 123 26.62 16.20 2.47
C ARG A 123 25.93 14.92 2.97
N GLY A 124 24.93 14.42 2.26
CA GLY A 124 24.13 13.28 2.72
C GLY A 124 23.19 13.59 3.88
N TRP A 125 23.02 14.87 4.26
CA TRP A 125 22.10 15.28 5.32
C TRP A 125 20.76 15.76 4.72
N HIS A 126 19.74 14.93 4.86
CA HIS A 126 18.40 15.17 4.33
C HIS A 126 17.36 15.03 5.45
N PRO A 127 17.26 15.98 6.39
CA PRO A 127 16.19 16.00 7.37
C PRO A 127 14.86 16.28 6.68
N GLY A 128 13.81 15.58 7.09
CA GLY A 128 12.49 15.78 6.50
C GLY A 128 11.46 14.81 7.01
N SER A 129 10.20 15.09 6.69
CA SER A 129 9.07 14.26 7.09
C SER A 129 8.12 14.04 5.92
N CYS A 130 7.28 13.01 6.02
CA CYS A 130 6.22 12.82 5.05
C CYS A 130 5.19 13.96 5.16
N LYS A 131 4.88 14.58 4.02
CA LYS A 131 3.83 15.60 3.85
C LYS A 131 2.45 15.19 4.37
N ASN A 132 2.13 13.89 4.26
CA ASN A 132 0.77 13.37 4.42
C ASN A 132 0.52 12.75 5.80
N CYS A 133 1.53 12.10 6.38
CA CYS A 133 1.38 11.37 7.65
C CYS A 133 2.37 11.80 8.74
N GLY A 134 3.29 12.72 8.44
CA GLY A 134 4.30 13.20 9.39
C GLY A 134 5.38 12.18 9.76
N LEU A 135 5.44 11.03 9.07
CA LEU A 135 6.51 10.04 9.25
C LEU A 135 7.88 10.72 9.10
N ASP A 136 8.78 10.54 10.07
CA ASP A 136 10.16 11.00 9.95
C ASP A 136 10.86 10.24 8.82
N MET A 137 11.36 11.00 7.84
CA MET A 137 12.06 10.52 6.65
C MET A 137 13.47 11.11 6.58
N THR A 138 14.01 11.52 7.72
CA THR A 138 15.38 12.02 7.84
C THR A 138 16.38 10.97 7.41
N VAL A 139 17.28 11.36 6.53
CA VAL A 139 18.42 10.53 6.09
C VAL A 139 19.69 11.27 6.47
N ASP A 140 20.58 10.57 7.14
CA ASP A 140 21.95 11.02 7.40
C ASP A 140 22.89 9.97 6.82
N SER A 141 23.43 10.25 5.65
CA SER A 141 24.38 9.39 4.94
C SER A 141 25.75 10.07 4.81
N GLY A 142 26.04 11.06 5.67
CA GLY A 142 27.31 11.76 5.71
C GLY A 142 28.36 11.01 6.53
N ASP A 143 28.93 9.95 5.93
CA ASP A 143 30.22 9.36 6.32
C ASP A 143 31.05 9.11 5.04
#